data_AF-A0A1I4LKA3-F1
#
_entry.id   AF-A0A1I4LKA3-F1
#
_cell.length_a   1.000
_cell.length_b   1.000
_cell.length_c   1.000
_cell.angle_alpha   90.00
_cell.angle_beta   90.00
_cell.angle_gamma   90.00
#
_symmetry.space_group_name_H-M   'P 1'
#
loop_
_entity.id
_entity.type
_entity.pdbx_description
1 polymer ?
#
loop_
_entity_poly.entity_id
_entity_poly.type
_entity_poly.pdbx_seq_one_letter_code
_entity_poly.pdbx_strand_id
1 'polypeptide(L)'
;MNNSLSNAALDVLQDRLGWRKFYSSLVIFFRYEVNKNKNHKQRVDMDETILYSEWRFSEPEWIPANCTHDSIIMFVASCGSLRFYCGITQEAINDYFQNTEDTREIAMYTYKKHADRIHAVAVKLIKHGTVYINGLYLITSDLAYYYRL
;
A
#
# COMPACT_ATOMS: atom_id res chain seq x y z
N MET A 1 -22.89 16.41 -50.13
CA MET A 1 -22.19 15.11 -50.10
C MET A 1 -21.48 15.05 -48.75
N ASN A 2 -22.19 14.64 -47.69
CA ASN A 2 -22.45 13.27 -47.27
C ASN A 2 -21.19 12.49 -46.85
N ASN A 3 -21.27 12.07 -45.59
CA ASN A 3 -20.72 10.87 -44.96
C ASN A 3 -19.27 10.98 -44.47
N SER A 4 -19.04 11.12 -43.15
CA SER A 4 -19.34 10.20 -42.03
C SER A 4 -18.39 9.00 -41.99
N LEU A 5 -17.95 8.72 -40.75
CA LEU A 5 -17.06 7.65 -40.24
C LEU A 5 -15.73 8.24 -39.72
N SER A 6 -15.46 8.27 -38.41
CA SER A 6 -16.21 7.77 -37.26
C SER A 6 -15.72 8.48 -35.98
N ASN A 7 -16.65 9.12 -35.28
CA ASN A 7 -16.48 9.53 -33.88
C ASN A 7 -16.31 8.34 -32.91
N ALA A 8 -16.29 7.10 -33.43
CA ALA A 8 -16.07 5.89 -32.66
C ALA A 8 -14.64 5.76 -32.10
N ALA A 9 -13.64 6.43 -32.69
CA ALA A 9 -12.27 6.35 -32.17
C ALA A 9 -12.05 7.20 -30.91
N LEU A 10 -12.85 8.26 -30.71
CA LEU A 10 -12.80 9.08 -29.50
C LEU A 10 -13.72 8.57 -28.38
N ASP A 11 -14.81 7.87 -28.73
CA ASP A 11 -15.69 7.24 -27.72
C ASP A 11 -15.03 6.01 -27.06
N VAL A 12 -14.17 5.27 -27.76
CA VAL A 12 -13.46 4.09 -27.18
C VAL A 12 -12.38 4.49 -26.16
N LEU A 13 -11.89 5.73 -26.20
CA LEU A 13 -10.95 6.25 -25.19
C LEU A 13 -11.64 6.88 -23.98
N GLN A 14 -12.92 7.26 -24.09
CA GLN A 14 -13.70 7.74 -22.95
C GLN A 14 -14.32 6.59 -22.13
N ASP A 15 -14.50 5.41 -22.71
CA ASP A 15 -15.10 4.25 -22.03
C ASP A 15 -14.11 3.43 -21.17
N ARG A 16 -12.80 3.69 -21.28
CA ARG A 16 -11.76 3.02 -20.45
C ARG A 16 -11.24 3.86 -19.27
N LEU A 17 -11.76 5.08 -19.09
CA LEU A 17 -11.46 5.96 -17.94
C LEU A 17 -12.74 6.35 -17.19
N GLY A 18 -13.72 5.45 -17.16
CA GLY A 18 -15.01 5.62 -16.49
C GLY A 18 -14.96 5.57 -14.96
N TRP A 19 -14.12 6.37 -14.30
CA TRP A 19 -14.27 6.70 -12.86
C TRP A 19 -13.82 8.14 -12.58
N ARG A 20 -14.46 9.11 -13.24
CA ARG A 20 -14.55 10.49 -12.76
C ARG A 20 -16.02 10.90 -12.68
N LYS A 21 -16.66 10.54 -11.57
CA LYS A 21 -17.74 11.26 -10.85
C LYS A 21 -18.35 10.28 -9.84
N PHE A 22 -18.64 10.77 -8.62
CA PHE A 22 -18.97 10.05 -7.38
C PHE A 22 -17.72 9.41 -6.75
N TYR A 23 -17.06 9.98 -5.73
CA TYR A 23 -17.59 10.49 -4.47
C TYR A 23 -17.01 11.86 -4.10
N SER A 24 -17.90 12.86 -4.10
CA SER A 24 -17.88 13.92 -3.11
C SER A 24 -18.17 13.29 -1.74
N SER A 25 -17.48 13.75 -0.70
CA SER A 25 -17.67 13.42 0.73
C SER A 25 -16.88 12.23 1.28
N LEU A 26 -15.59 12.42 1.56
CA LEU A 26 -14.97 12.13 2.87
C LEU A 26 -13.49 12.55 2.85
N VAL A 27 -13.23 13.86 2.92
CA VAL A 27 -11.93 14.34 3.39
C VAL A 27 -12.02 14.30 4.91
N ILE A 28 -11.55 13.22 5.54
CA ILE A 28 -11.40 13.19 7.00
C ILE A 28 -10.18 14.08 7.32
N PHE A 29 -10.46 15.35 7.61
CA PHE A 29 -9.54 16.22 8.32
C PHE A 29 -9.42 15.71 9.76
N PHE A 30 -8.32 15.07 10.12
CA PHE A 30 -7.94 14.95 11.53
C PHE A 30 -7.37 16.30 12.00
N ARG A 31 -8.27 17.20 12.39
CA ARG A 31 -7.93 18.43 13.13
C ARG A 31 -7.88 18.04 14.61
N TYR A 32 -6.68 17.90 15.17
CA TYR A 32 -6.48 17.76 16.61
C TYR A 32 -6.84 19.10 17.28
N GLU A 33 -7.99 19.20 17.94
CA GLU A 33 -8.24 20.27 18.90
C GLU A 33 -7.55 19.92 20.23
N VAL A 34 -6.54 20.72 20.60
CA VAL A 34 -5.97 20.72 21.94
C VAL A 34 -6.93 21.48 22.85
N ASN A 35 -7.92 20.79 23.40
CA ASN A 35 -8.77 21.36 24.44
C ASN A 35 -8.14 21.12 25.81
N LYS A 36 -7.54 22.18 26.38
CA LYS A 36 -7.11 22.22 27.78
C LYS A 36 -8.35 22.18 28.67
N ASN A 37 -8.66 21.03 29.25
CA ASN A 37 -9.32 21.06 30.55
C ASN A 37 -8.90 19.88 31.43
N LYS A 38 -8.43 20.26 32.62
CA LYS A 38 -7.99 19.37 33.69
C LYS A 38 -9.20 18.62 34.24
N ASN A 39 -9.13 17.29 34.24
CA ASN A 39 -9.41 16.41 35.38
C ASN A 39 -9.71 14.98 34.90
N HIS A 40 -9.18 14.00 35.63
CA HIS A 40 -9.40 12.55 35.50
C HIS A 40 -8.77 11.85 34.29
N LYS A 41 -7.50 11.48 34.45
CA LYS A 41 -6.72 10.65 33.52
C LYS A 41 -7.03 9.17 33.74
N GLN A 42 -8.21 8.71 33.33
CA GLN A 42 -8.38 7.32 32.92
C GLN A 42 -7.71 7.20 31.55
N ARG A 43 -6.45 6.74 31.57
CA ARG A 43 -5.71 6.40 30.36
C ARG A 43 -6.29 5.07 29.89
N VAL A 44 -7.32 5.14 29.04
CA VAL A 44 -7.76 3.98 28.28
C VAL A 44 -6.64 3.75 27.28
N ASP A 45 -5.81 2.73 27.57
CA ASP A 45 -4.97 2.11 26.55
C ASP A 45 -5.95 1.55 25.50
N MET A 46 -6.22 2.37 24.49
CA MET A 46 -7.05 2.00 23.35
C MET A 46 -6.23 1.08 22.47
N ASP A 47 -6.20 -0.17 22.94
CA ASP A 47 -5.86 -1.43 22.29
C ASP A 47 -5.47 -1.28 20.80
N GLU A 48 -4.17 -1.11 20.53
CA GLU A 48 -3.60 -1.12 19.17
C GLU A 48 -4.00 -2.40 18.40
N THR A 49 -4.39 -3.44 19.13
CA THR A 49 -4.86 -4.74 18.67
C THR A 49 -6.17 -4.67 17.87
N ILE A 50 -7.06 -3.71 18.14
CA ILE A 50 -8.35 -3.59 17.43
C ILE A 50 -8.17 -2.96 16.03
N LEU A 51 -7.10 -2.19 15.81
CA LEU A 51 -6.82 -1.52 14.53
C LEU A 51 -6.26 -2.45 13.45
N TYR A 52 -5.84 -3.66 13.80
CA TYR A 52 -5.32 -4.66 12.86
C TYR A 52 -6.37 -5.67 12.40
N SER A 53 -7.50 -5.84 13.11
CA SER A 53 -8.50 -6.87 12.79
C SER A 53 -9.29 -6.60 11.50
N GLU A 54 -9.24 -5.38 10.96
CA GLU A 54 -9.99 -5.01 9.75
C GLU A 54 -9.20 -5.21 8.44
N TRP A 55 -7.87 -5.33 8.54
CA TRP A 55 -7.01 -5.44 7.36
C TRP A 55 -6.93 -6.89 6.88
N ARG A 56 -7.12 -7.08 5.58
CA ARG A 56 -6.92 -8.37 4.90
C ARG A 56 -5.90 -8.21 3.79
N PHE A 57 -5.01 -9.18 3.67
CA PHE A 57 -3.92 -9.17 2.71
C PHE A 57 -4.09 -10.32 1.72
N SER A 58 -3.82 -10.06 0.44
CA SER A 58 -3.78 -11.12 -0.57
C SER A 58 -2.53 -11.99 -0.39
N GLU A 59 -2.54 -13.16 -1.03
CA GLU A 59 -1.31 -13.89 -1.28
C GLU A 59 -0.30 -12.98 -2.03
N PRO A 60 1.00 -13.08 -1.68
CA PRO A 60 2.04 -12.34 -2.37
C PRO A 60 2.36 -12.93 -3.75
N GLU A 61 2.69 -12.05 -4.68
CA GLU A 61 3.19 -12.40 -6.01
C GLU A 61 4.57 -11.78 -6.22
N TRP A 62 5.52 -12.59 -6.67
CA TRP A 62 6.84 -12.09 -7.03
C TRP A 62 6.82 -11.59 -8.47
N ILE A 63 7.23 -10.34 -8.66
CA ILE A 63 7.32 -9.67 -9.94
C ILE A 63 8.82 -9.48 -10.25
N PRO A 64 9.33 -10.05 -11.37
CA PRO A 64 10.72 -9.91 -11.73
C PRO A 64 11.11 -8.45 -11.98
N ALA A 65 12.34 -8.13 -11.64
CA ALA A 65 13.02 -6.93 -12.10
C ALA A 65 12.87 -6.77 -13.62
N ASN A 66 12.51 -5.57 -14.06
CA ASN A 66 12.70 -5.16 -15.45
C ASN A 66 14.04 -4.41 -15.56
N CYS A 67 14.42 -3.98 -16.77
CA CYS A 67 15.71 -3.35 -17.06
C CYS A 67 16.06 -2.09 -16.23
N THR A 68 15.18 -1.64 -15.33
CA THR A 68 15.29 -0.36 -14.62
C THR A 68 14.92 -0.42 -13.13
N HIS A 69 14.39 -1.54 -12.62
CA HIS A 69 13.89 -1.63 -11.24
C HIS A 69 14.16 -3.02 -10.66
N ASP A 70 14.40 -3.08 -9.34
CA ASP A 70 14.52 -4.32 -8.58
C ASP A 70 13.24 -5.17 -8.65
N SER A 71 13.37 -6.46 -8.34
CA SER A 71 12.24 -7.38 -8.20
C SER A 71 11.39 -6.98 -7.00
N ILE A 72 10.08 -7.16 -7.10
CA ILE A 72 9.13 -6.72 -6.08
C ILE A 72 8.24 -7.89 -5.69
N ILE A 73 8.04 -8.08 -4.39
CA ILE A 73 6.95 -8.92 -3.89
C ILE A 73 5.72 -8.03 -3.69
N MET A 74 4.74 -8.19 -4.58
CA MET A 74 3.49 -7.44 -4.59
C MET A 74 2.39 -8.16 -3.81
N PHE A 75 1.53 -7.38 -3.17
CA PHE A 75 0.34 -7.88 -2.49
C PHE A 75 -0.71 -6.77 -2.39
N VAL A 76 -1.97 -7.14 -2.17
CA VAL A 76 -3.07 -6.20 -1.99
C VAL A 76 -3.46 -6.16 -0.52
N ALA A 77 -3.43 -4.96 0.06
CA ALA A 77 -4.02 -4.69 1.36
C ALA A 77 -5.45 -4.19 1.16
N SER A 78 -6.40 -4.70 1.95
CA SER A 78 -7.81 -4.32 1.87
C SER A 78 -8.41 -4.06 3.24
N CYS A 79 -9.27 -3.04 3.31
CA CYS A 79 -9.99 -2.62 4.51
C CYS A 79 -11.41 -2.22 4.08
N GLY A 80 -12.40 -3.05 4.40
CA GLY A 80 -13.75 -2.90 3.86
C GLY A 80 -13.78 -3.01 2.32
N SER A 81 -14.29 -1.98 1.64
CA SER A 81 -14.33 -1.92 0.16
C SER A 81 -13.06 -1.33 -0.46
N LEU A 82 -12.15 -0.79 0.35
CA LEU A 82 -10.93 -0.17 -0.14
C LEU A 82 -9.84 -1.21 -0.42
N ARG A 83 -9.09 -1.01 -1.49
CA ARG A 83 -7.96 -1.85 -1.91
C ARG A 83 -6.76 -0.97 -2.22
N PHE A 84 -5.60 -1.41 -1.74
CA PHE A 84 -4.33 -0.70 -1.88
C PHE A 84 -3.29 -1.67 -2.41
N TYR A 85 -2.66 -1.32 -3.52
CA TYR A 85 -1.54 -2.08 -4.06
C TYR A 85 -0.30 -1.78 -3.22
N CYS A 86 0.30 -2.82 -2.68
CA CYS A 86 1.48 -2.73 -1.84
C CYS A 86 2.59 -3.58 -2.46
N GLY A 87 3.83 -3.25 -2.12
CA GLY A 87 4.96 -4.07 -2.46
C GLY A 87 6.12 -3.86 -1.52
N ILE A 88 7.03 -4.82 -1.51
CA ILE A 88 8.35 -4.69 -0.91
C ILE A 88 9.39 -5.13 -1.95
N THR A 89 10.44 -4.34 -2.10
CA THR A 89 11.56 -4.68 -3.00
C THR A 89 12.34 -5.87 -2.46
N GLN A 90 12.90 -6.70 -3.33
CA GLN A 90 13.73 -7.84 -2.94
C GLN A 90 15.01 -7.36 -2.22
N GLU A 91 15.59 -6.24 -2.66
CA GLU A 91 16.68 -5.52 -2.00
C GLU A 91 16.33 -5.21 -0.54
N ALA A 92 15.18 -4.58 -0.27
CA ALA A 92 14.73 -4.30 1.10
C ALA A 92 14.61 -5.55 1.98
N ILE A 93 14.15 -6.67 1.42
CA ILE A 93 14.09 -7.94 2.15
C ILE A 93 15.51 -8.44 2.47
N ASN A 94 16.39 -8.42 1.48
CA ASN A 94 17.74 -8.95 1.63
C ASN A 94 18.58 -8.10 2.60
N ASP A 95 18.53 -6.78 2.45
CA ASP A 95 19.25 -5.83 3.30
C ASP A 95 18.78 -5.97 4.74
N TYR A 96 17.47 -5.89 4.95
CA TYR A 96 16.92 -5.78 6.29
C TYR A 96 17.01 -7.10 7.07
N PHE A 97 16.74 -8.23 6.39
CA PHE A 97 16.79 -9.56 7.01
C PHE A 97 18.15 -10.25 6.87
N GLN A 98 19.14 -9.58 6.26
CA GLN A 98 20.51 -10.07 6.07
C GLN A 98 20.56 -11.40 5.31
N ASN A 99 19.76 -11.52 4.23
CA ASN A 99 19.84 -12.68 3.36
C ASN A 99 21.12 -12.59 2.52
N THR A 100 21.87 -13.69 2.47
CA THR A 100 23.13 -13.77 1.70
C THR A 100 22.91 -14.13 0.23
N GLU A 101 21.69 -14.52 -0.14
CA GLU A 101 21.33 -15.01 -1.47
C GLU A 101 20.19 -14.19 -2.05
N ASP A 102 20.38 -13.69 -3.26
CA ASP A 102 19.43 -12.84 -3.97
C ASP A 102 18.56 -13.67 -4.92
N THR A 103 17.72 -14.53 -4.36
CA THR A 103 16.84 -15.44 -5.13
C THR A 103 15.36 -15.19 -4.82
N ARG A 104 14.50 -15.47 -5.81
CA ARG A 104 13.04 -15.39 -5.67
C ARG A 104 12.55 -16.26 -4.53
N GLU A 105 13.07 -17.47 -4.41
CA GLU A 105 12.66 -18.47 -3.44
C GLU A 105 12.92 -17.99 -2.02
N ILE A 106 14.11 -17.43 -1.78
CA ILE A 106 14.50 -16.89 -0.47
C ILE A 106 13.73 -15.62 -0.16
N ALA A 107 13.56 -14.71 -1.13
CA ALA A 107 12.77 -13.50 -0.94
C ALA A 107 11.31 -13.83 -0.55
N MET A 108 10.68 -14.76 -1.27
CA MET A 108 9.30 -15.20 -0.98
C MET A 108 9.18 -15.95 0.35
N TYR A 109 10.17 -16.80 0.68
CA TYR A 109 10.21 -17.49 1.97
C TYR A 109 10.32 -16.48 3.12
N THR A 110 11.25 -15.53 3.01
CA THR A 110 11.48 -14.49 4.04
C THR A 110 10.28 -13.56 4.16
N TYR A 111 9.65 -13.18 3.05
CA TYR A 111 8.38 -12.45 3.08
C TYR A 111 7.34 -13.22 3.89
N LYS A 112 7.10 -14.50 3.58
CA LYS A 112 6.07 -15.30 4.26
C LYS A 112 6.37 -15.45 5.75
N LYS A 113 7.63 -15.64 6.12
CA LYS A 113 8.09 -15.74 7.51
C LYS A 113 7.86 -14.45 8.30
N HIS A 114 7.88 -13.29 7.64
CA HIS A 114 7.77 -11.97 8.26
C HIS A 114 6.56 -11.17 7.77
N ALA A 115 5.54 -11.84 7.24
CA ALA A 115 4.40 -11.23 6.57
C ALA A 115 3.71 -10.19 7.48
N ASP A 116 3.45 -10.55 8.74
CA ASP A 116 2.78 -9.66 9.71
C ASP A 116 3.52 -8.31 9.88
N ARG A 117 4.85 -8.34 9.91
CA ARG A 117 5.68 -7.14 10.08
C ARG A 117 5.70 -6.28 8.83
N ILE A 118 5.83 -6.92 7.66
CA ILE A 118 5.77 -6.27 6.35
C ILE A 118 4.40 -5.62 6.15
N HIS A 119 3.33 -6.34 6.47
CA HIS A 119 1.94 -5.87 6.41
C HIS A 119 1.69 -4.69 7.35
N ALA A 120 2.22 -4.74 8.57
CA ALA A 120 2.12 -3.62 9.51
C ALA A 120 2.79 -2.35 8.96
N VAL A 121 3.94 -2.47 8.30
CA VAL A 121 4.59 -1.34 7.65
C VAL A 121 3.80 -0.84 6.43
N ALA A 122 3.26 -1.72 5.60
CA ALA A 122 2.39 -1.31 4.49
C ALA A 122 1.16 -0.52 4.97
N VAL A 123 0.52 -0.95 6.07
CA VAL A 123 -0.59 -0.21 6.68
C VAL A 123 -0.15 1.17 7.18
N LYS A 124 1.06 1.30 7.75
CA LYS A 124 1.60 2.61 8.15
C LYS A 124 1.80 3.52 6.94
N LEU A 125 2.35 3.00 5.83
CA LEU A 125 2.50 3.76 4.58
C LEU A 125 1.15 4.24 4.05
N ILE A 126 0.12 3.37 4.08
CA ILE A 126 -1.25 3.72 3.67
C ILE A 126 -1.82 4.82 4.55
N LYS A 127 -1.74 4.67 5.88
CA LYS A 127 -2.27 5.66 6.83
C LYS A 127 -1.57 7.02 6.72
N HIS A 128 -0.28 7.03 6.39
CA HIS A 128 0.49 8.27 6.18
C HIS A 128 0.39 8.81 4.75
N GLY A 129 -0.28 8.11 3.82
CA GLY A 129 -0.35 8.52 2.42
C GLY A 129 1.01 8.53 1.71
N THR A 130 1.97 7.71 2.16
CA THR A 130 3.31 7.61 1.56
C THR A 130 3.26 6.73 0.32
N VAL A 131 2.75 7.32 -0.75
CA VAL A 131 2.50 6.66 -2.05
C VAL A 131 3.74 6.77 -2.94
N TYR A 132 4.17 5.66 -3.52
CA TYR A 132 5.15 5.60 -4.59
C TYR A 132 4.48 5.82 -5.96
N ILE A 133 5.23 5.69 -7.04
CA ILE A 133 4.74 5.88 -8.41
C ILE A 133 3.49 5.02 -8.67
N ASN A 134 2.50 5.58 -9.37
CA ASN A 134 1.26 4.93 -9.80
C ASN A 134 0.34 4.40 -8.69
N GLY A 135 0.42 4.94 -7.46
CA GLY A 135 -0.49 4.54 -6.38
C GLY A 135 -0.04 3.27 -5.63
N LEU A 136 1.17 2.79 -5.89
CA LEU A 136 1.79 1.67 -5.18
C LEU A 136 2.35 2.14 -3.83
N TYR A 137 2.05 1.44 -2.74
CA TYR A 137 2.72 1.63 -1.46
C TYR A 137 3.93 0.70 -1.39
N LEU A 138 5.11 1.23 -1.72
CA LEU A 138 6.34 0.44 -1.88
C LEU A 138 7.25 0.59 -0.65
N ILE A 139 7.62 -0.54 -0.06
CA ILE A 139 8.61 -0.65 1.01
C ILE A 139 9.98 -0.86 0.35
N THR A 140 10.82 0.17 0.38
CA THR A 140 12.23 0.14 -0.04
C THR A 140 13.15 -0.08 1.17
N SER A 141 14.45 -0.31 0.97
CA SER A 141 15.41 -0.54 2.08
C SER A 141 15.38 0.60 3.11
N ASP A 142 15.42 1.85 2.65
CA ASP A 142 15.34 3.03 3.54
C ASP A 142 14.08 3.03 4.40
N LEU A 143 12.93 2.70 3.82
CA LEU A 143 11.67 2.64 4.54
C LEU A 143 11.60 1.44 5.48
N ALA A 144 12.17 0.30 5.10
CA ALA A 144 12.28 -0.87 5.96
C ALA A 144 13.09 -0.54 7.23
N TYR A 145 14.24 0.13 7.09
CA TYR A 145 15.03 0.59 8.24
C TYR A 145 14.32 1.66 9.06
N TYR A 146 13.71 2.66 8.42
CA TYR A 146 12.99 3.74 9.10
C TYR A 146 11.84 3.20 9.97
N TYR A 147 11.05 2.27 9.44
CA TYR A 147 9.92 1.68 10.16
C TYR A 147 10.30 0.51 11.07
N ARG A 148 11.58 0.12 11.11
CA ARG A 148 12.10 -1.04 11.85
C ARG A 148 11.28 -2.29 11.53
N LEU A 149 11.26 -2.61 10.23
CA LEU A 149 10.59 -3.78 9.66
C LEU A 149 10.83 -5.03 10.50
#